data_AF-C0XKD1-F1
#
_entry.id   AF-C0XKD1-F1
#
_cell.length_a   1.000
_cell.length_b   1.000
_cell.length_c   1.000
_cell.angle_alpha   90.00
_cell.angle_beta   90.00
_cell.angle_gamma   90.00
#
_symmetry.space_group_name_H-M   'P 1'
#
loop_
_entity.id
_entity.type
_entity.pdbx_description
1 polymer ?
#
loop_
_entity_poly.entity_id
_entity_poly.type
_entity_poly.pdbx_seq_one_letter_code
_entity_poly.pdbx_strand_id
1 'polypeptide(L)'
;MKVSSINYSVVGVVNVHYLDADTGQEITGVPVETLKGALNTNATINPQIDRLKQMGYRLDRIVAPTTYNYDKNTLPFGGGTELSELPYQDVLQNVQFFFKKDIEKRLSIKVVHVDADNQDKPIGIDDEISGDFGQVVTIPKQAIEGYTPDSANPMTYKLGSLNQDGQTTTQIVLKYHKEDSGAATPGPASSSSSDKSSISNSSSVVSSSSSSTGSSSAKPVASSSQAGNSSATTPSNDSSSGSMTSTGSSSTQMTGSSTAPNASSSTINTSTGSDINSTLPKYVAAKNTAVYSLNNIYLYKKADFNSKERLANYVKKPRIYRPMFVVTGYSRSMTGKLRYEVRDVNHLSSTAGKKGYITANWNYVRPVYYATKHSTITVISPRGVNAYRKANLTNKVANYRQGSVLRIKGIVKHNLTTRYVLTTGKYVTANRKLVNMGRHKQVKFIRTKHTINRYGNVNLTKRNRSIAKNKTVKVYGYDYSYGHDVIKHGMLRYHVAGGYITANTKYIHVLK
;
A
#
# COMPACT_ATOMS: atom_id res chain seq x y z
N MET A 1 25.75 -34.24 22.56
CA MET A 1 25.78 -32.76 22.61
C MET A 1 24.45 -32.23 23.15
N LYS A 2 24.43 -31.06 23.81
CA LYS A 2 23.20 -30.27 24.08
C LYS A 2 23.33 -28.94 23.35
N VAL A 3 22.43 -28.65 22.41
CA VAL A 3 22.35 -27.33 21.76
C VAL A 3 21.67 -26.36 22.74
N SER A 4 22.44 -25.43 23.30
CA SER A 4 22.01 -24.54 24.39
C SER A 4 21.15 -23.36 23.91
N SER A 5 21.26 -22.96 22.65
CA SER A 5 20.34 -22.02 21.99
C SER A 5 20.37 -22.19 20.46
N ILE A 6 19.30 -21.76 19.77
CA ILE A 6 19.32 -21.57 18.32
C ILE A 6 18.85 -20.14 18.05
N ASN A 7 19.73 -19.30 17.50
CA ASN A 7 19.44 -17.92 17.16
C ASN A 7 18.82 -17.84 15.77
N TYR A 8 17.49 -17.79 15.70
CA TYR A 8 16.76 -17.56 14.46
C TYR A 8 16.60 -16.05 14.18
N SER A 9 17.46 -15.49 13.35
CA SER A 9 17.16 -14.25 12.63
C SER A 9 16.13 -14.55 11.53
N VAL A 10 15.07 -13.75 11.42
CA VAL A 10 14.10 -13.89 10.33
C VAL A 10 14.68 -13.22 9.09
N VAL A 11 15.20 -14.05 8.19
CA VAL A 11 15.75 -13.66 6.88
C VAL A 11 14.65 -13.81 5.84
N GLY A 12 14.41 -12.75 5.06
CA GLY A 12 13.55 -12.82 3.89
C GLY A 12 14.28 -13.50 2.74
N VAL A 13 13.55 -14.26 1.92
CA VAL A 13 14.13 -15.03 0.80
C VAL A 13 13.33 -14.74 -0.47
N VAL A 14 14.04 -14.36 -1.54
CA VAL A 14 13.50 -14.15 -2.88
C VAL A 14 14.22 -15.08 -3.84
N ASN A 15 13.49 -16.02 -4.44
CA ASN A 15 13.99 -16.78 -5.59
C ASN A 15 13.71 -16.00 -6.88
N VAL A 16 14.62 -16.02 -7.83
CA VAL A 16 14.46 -15.40 -9.15
C VAL A 16 14.73 -16.42 -10.25
N HIS A 17 13.75 -16.57 -11.14
CA HIS A 17 13.72 -17.55 -12.23
C HIS A 17 13.70 -16.83 -13.59
N TYR A 18 14.39 -17.39 -14.58
CA TYR A 18 14.56 -16.80 -15.92
C TYR A 18 14.08 -17.81 -16.95
N LEU A 19 12.76 -17.78 -17.19
CA LEU A 19 12.04 -18.84 -17.87
C LEU A 19 11.82 -18.51 -19.34
N ASP A 20 11.90 -19.51 -20.21
CA ASP A 20 11.38 -19.42 -21.57
C ASP A 20 9.85 -19.33 -21.53
N ALA A 21 9.30 -18.39 -22.29
CA ALA A 21 7.90 -17.98 -22.21
C ALA A 21 6.91 -18.99 -22.79
N ASP A 22 7.38 -19.91 -23.66
CA ASP A 22 6.56 -20.87 -24.40
C ASP A 22 6.66 -22.29 -23.81
N THR A 23 7.82 -22.67 -23.28
CA THR A 23 8.09 -23.98 -22.64
C THR A 23 8.01 -23.95 -21.11
N GLY A 24 8.14 -22.78 -20.49
CA GLY A 24 8.14 -22.60 -19.04
C GLY A 24 9.37 -23.15 -18.30
N GLN A 25 10.44 -23.53 -19.01
CA GLN A 25 11.69 -24.04 -18.44
C GLN A 25 12.71 -22.91 -18.20
N GLU A 26 13.66 -23.11 -17.28
CA GLU A 26 14.79 -22.18 -17.08
C GLU A 26 15.66 -22.10 -18.35
N ILE A 27 16.07 -20.89 -18.73
CA ILE A 27 16.86 -20.66 -19.94
C ILE A 27 18.31 -21.09 -19.72
N THR A 28 18.71 -22.16 -20.44
CA THR A 28 20.05 -22.77 -20.34
C THR A 28 21.18 -21.73 -20.36
N GLY A 29 22.00 -21.74 -19.32
CA GLY A 29 23.13 -20.84 -19.13
C GLY A 29 22.84 -19.61 -18.26
N VAL A 30 21.57 -19.25 -18.04
CA VAL A 30 21.19 -18.18 -17.10
C VAL A 30 21.05 -18.77 -15.68
N PRO A 31 21.75 -18.23 -14.66
CA PRO A 31 21.67 -18.77 -13.31
C PRO A 31 20.36 -18.35 -12.62
N VAL A 32 19.74 -19.28 -11.90
CA VAL A 32 18.65 -19.00 -10.95
C VAL A 32 19.25 -18.29 -9.73
N GLU A 33 18.68 -17.15 -9.33
CA GLU A 33 19.18 -16.39 -8.17
C GLU A 33 18.37 -16.74 -6.90
N THR A 34 19.02 -16.73 -5.73
CA THR A 34 18.36 -16.87 -4.42
C THR A 34 18.87 -15.79 -3.47
N LEU A 35 18.16 -14.67 -3.45
CA LEU A 35 18.51 -13.48 -2.69
C LEU A 35 18.01 -13.60 -1.25
N LYS A 36 18.85 -13.19 -0.29
CA LYS A 36 18.58 -13.29 1.16
C LYS A 36 18.92 -11.98 1.84
N GLY A 37 18.04 -11.51 2.74
CA GLY A 37 18.27 -10.25 3.45
C GLY A 37 17.35 -10.00 4.63
N ALA A 38 17.46 -8.82 5.24
CA ALA A 38 16.66 -8.43 6.40
C ALA A 38 15.28 -7.90 5.96
N LEU A 39 14.26 -8.09 6.81
CA LEU A 39 12.86 -7.69 6.53
C LEU A 39 12.61 -6.17 6.42
N ASN A 40 13.67 -5.36 6.49
CA ASN A 40 13.66 -3.91 6.34
C ASN A 40 14.54 -3.42 5.17
N THR A 41 15.05 -4.33 4.34
CA THR A 41 15.78 -4.01 3.10
C THR A 41 15.03 -4.58 1.89
N ASN A 42 15.46 -4.19 0.70
CA ASN A 42 14.96 -4.75 -0.55
C ASN A 42 15.90 -5.87 -1.04
N ALA A 43 15.35 -6.85 -1.75
CA ALA A 43 16.10 -7.71 -2.64
C ALA A 43 16.36 -6.93 -3.93
N THR A 44 17.61 -6.90 -4.36
CA THR A 44 18.06 -6.22 -5.57
C THR A 44 18.33 -7.27 -6.64
N ILE A 45 17.54 -7.25 -7.71
CA ILE A 45 17.42 -8.30 -8.71
C ILE A 45 17.97 -7.78 -10.04
N ASN A 46 18.86 -8.53 -10.70
CA ASN A 46 19.30 -8.24 -12.06
C ASN A 46 18.35 -8.95 -13.06
N PRO A 47 17.56 -8.26 -13.88
CA PRO A 47 16.63 -8.93 -14.81
C PRO A 47 17.30 -9.59 -16.03
N GLN A 48 18.65 -9.58 -16.15
CA GLN A 48 19.44 -10.26 -17.19
C GLN A 48 19.11 -9.83 -18.64
N ILE A 49 18.50 -8.65 -18.85
CA ILE A 49 17.91 -8.22 -20.13
C ILE A 49 18.92 -8.25 -21.29
N ASP A 50 20.09 -7.62 -21.15
CA ASP A 50 21.08 -7.54 -22.24
C ASP A 50 21.65 -8.90 -22.60
N ARG A 51 21.92 -9.72 -21.59
CA ARG A 51 22.40 -11.09 -21.77
C ARG A 51 21.37 -11.93 -22.54
N LEU A 52 20.11 -11.84 -22.16
CA LEU A 52 19.03 -12.56 -22.82
C LEU A 52 18.75 -12.00 -24.23
N LYS A 53 18.87 -10.69 -24.44
CA LYS A 53 18.83 -10.04 -25.76
C LYS A 53 19.92 -10.59 -26.70
N GLN A 54 21.16 -10.72 -26.20
CA GLN A 54 22.27 -11.36 -26.94
C GLN A 54 22.00 -12.84 -27.23
N MET A 55 21.23 -13.53 -26.40
CA MET A 55 20.82 -14.94 -26.58
C MET A 55 19.58 -15.13 -27.48
N GLY A 56 19.05 -14.06 -28.09
CA GLY A 56 17.89 -14.10 -28.99
C GLY A 56 16.53 -13.87 -28.33
N TYR A 57 16.49 -13.45 -27.06
CA TYR A 57 15.28 -13.34 -26.25
C TYR A 57 14.85 -11.90 -25.96
N ARG A 58 13.55 -11.66 -25.90
CA ARG A 58 12.94 -10.44 -25.32
C ARG A 58 12.13 -10.75 -24.07
N LEU A 59 11.94 -9.78 -23.19
CA LEU A 59 11.02 -9.90 -22.05
C LEU A 59 9.57 -9.94 -22.56
N ASP A 60 8.77 -10.85 -22.01
CA ASP A 60 7.36 -11.07 -22.40
C ASP A 60 6.39 -10.79 -21.23
N ARG A 61 6.74 -11.28 -20.03
CA ARG A 61 5.96 -11.05 -18.82
C ARG A 61 6.79 -11.33 -17.55
N ILE A 62 6.32 -10.84 -16.42
CA ILE A 62 6.85 -11.13 -15.09
C ILE A 62 5.71 -11.58 -14.18
N VAL A 63 5.91 -12.70 -13.48
CA VAL A 63 5.04 -13.13 -12.38
C VAL A 63 5.80 -12.93 -11.07
N ALA A 64 5.40 -11.93 -10.29
CA ALA A 64 6.04 -11.55 -9.03
C ALA A 64 5.00 -11.31 -7.91
N PRO A 65 5.43 -11.21 -6.63
CA PRO A 65 4.53 -10.93 -5.52
C PRO A 65 3.87 -9.56 -5.65
N THR A 66 2.72 -9.34 -5.00
CA THR A 66 1.97 -8.05 -5.04
C THR A 66 2.67 -6.85 -4.36
N THR A 67 3.93 -7.02 -3.95
CA THR A 67 4.84 -5.98 -3.45
C THR A 67 5.94 -5.61 -4.45
N TYR A 68 6.04 -6.32 -5.58
CA TYR A 68 6.96 -6.02 -6.68
C TYR A 68 6.49 -4.80 -7.48
N ASN A 69 7.44 -4.00 -7.99
CA ASN A 69 7.13 -2.76 -8.69
C ASN A 69 7.43 -2.91 -10.20
N TYR A 70 6.37 -2.95 -11.01
CA TYR A 70 6.45 -3.01 -12.48
C TYR A 70 6.60 -1.61 -13.12
N ASP A 71 7.26 -0.68 -12.44
CA ASP A 71 7.41 0.70 -12.92
C ASP A 71 8.48 0.78 -14.02
N LYS A 72 8.34 1.75 -14.93
CA LYS A 72 9.24 1.92 -16.09
C LYS A 72 10.68 2.24 -15.70
N ASN A 73 10.89 2.72 -14.48
CA ASN A 73 12.20 3.04 -13.89
C ASN A 73 12.78 1.89 -13.04
N THR A 74 12.08 0.75 -12.92
CA THR A 74 12.53 -0.43 -12.15
C THR A 74 12.53 -1.72 -12.98
N LEU A 75 12.38 -1.58 -14.30
CA LEU A 75 12.47 -2.63 -15.31
C LEU A 75 13.32 -2.12 -16.49
N PRO A 76 14.61 -2.48 -16.59
CA PRO A 76 15.55 -1.94 -17.58
C PRO A 76 15.29 -2.47 -18.99
N PHE A 77 14.31 -1.89 -19.69
CA PHE A 77 14.23 -2.00 -21.15
C PHE A 77 15.36 -1.19 -21.85
N GLY A 78 16.28 -0.58 -21.09
CA GLY A 78 17.32 0.34 -21.56
C GLY A 78 18.72 -0.23 -21.70
N GLY A 79 18.98 -1.45 -21.23
CA GLY A 79 20.31 -2.06 -21.30
C GLY A 79 21.36 -1.38 -20.41
N GLY A 80 20.92 -0.85 -19.26
CA GLY A 80 21.77 -0.27 -18.23
C GLY A 80 21.84 -1.16 -16.99
N THR A 81 22.73 -0.82 -16.07
CA THR A 81 22.92 -1.48 -14.76
C THR A 81 21.77 -1.22 -13.77
N GLU A 82 20.57 -0.89 -14.24
CA GLU A 82 19.41 -0.62 -13.39
C GLU A 82 18.87 -1.93 -12.82
N LEU A 83 18.74 -2.01 -11.49
CA LEU A 83 18.34 -3.23 -10.79
C LEU A 83 16.91 -3.11 -10.29
N SER A 84 16.17 -4.21 -10.35
CA SER A 84 14.78 -4.27 -9.91
C SER A 84 14.69 -4.54 -8.41
N GLU A 85 13.78 -3.88 -7.70
CA GLU A 85 13.70 -3.97 -6.23
C GLU A 85 12.42 -4.66 -5.73
N LEU A 86 12.58 -5.55 -4.75
CA LEU A 86 11.49 -6.25 -4.07
C LEU A 86 11.68 -6.23 -2.54
N PRO A 87 10.84 -5.54 -1.75
CA PRO A 87 10.93 -5.57 -0.28
C PRO A 87 10.80 -6.98 0.31
N TYR A 88 11.79 -7.40 1.10
CA TYR A 88 11.80 -8.71 1.76
C TYR A 88 10.62 -8.87 2.74
N GLN A 89 9.99 -10.03 2.75
CA GLN A 89 8.87 -10.39 3.64
C GLN A 89 9.23 -11.60 4.54
N ASP A 90 8.40 -11.85 5.57
CA ASP A 90 8.52 -13.00 6.49
C ASP A 90 8.03 -14.34 5.87
N VAL A 91 8.02 -14.42 4.54
CA VAL A 91 7.58 -15.55 3.71
C VAL A 91 8.48 -15.68 2.49
N LEU A 92 8.62 -16.89 1.94
CA LEU A 92 9.29 -17.10 0.67
C LEU A 92 8.56 -16.33 -0.45
N GLN A 93 9.33 -15.58 -1.23
CA GLN A 93 8.90 -14.86 -2.41
C GLN A 93 9.55 -15.50 -3.64
N ASN A 94 8.82 -15.62 -4.75
CA ASN A 94 9.36 -16.03 -6.04
C ASN A 94 9.07 -14.94 -7.07
N VAL A 95 10.05 -14.60 -7.89
CA VAL A 95 9.94 -13.73 -9.07
C VAL A 95 10.28 -14.56 -10.29
N GLN A 96 9.42 -14.56 -11.29
CA GLN A 96 9.60 -15.32 -12.53
C GLN A 96 9.56 -14.34 -13.69
N PHE A 97 10.71 -14.09 -14.32
CA PHE A 97 10.78 -13.38 -15.58
C PHE A 97 10.59 -14.39 -16.71
N PHE A 98 9.63 -14.15 -17.61
CA PHE A 98 9.40 -14.98 -18.78
C PHE A 98 9.87 -14.23 -20.02
N PHE A 99 10.71 -14.88 -20.82
CA PHE A 99 11.30 -14.33 -22.02
C PHE A 99 10.96 -15.18 -23.24
N LYS A 100 10.65 -14.54 -24.36
CA LYS A 100 10.34 -15.24 -25.60
C LYS A 100 11.49 -15.13 -26.59
N LYS A 101 11.85 -16.24 -27.23
CA LYS A 101 12.98 -16.34 -28.16
C LYS A 101 12.63 -15.82 -29.56
N ASP A 102 12.17 -14.58 -29.62
CA ASP A 102 11.71 -13.92 -30.84
C ASP A 102 12.10 -12.42 -30.89
N ILE A 103 13.32 -12.08 -30.43
CA ILE A 103 13.83 -10.69 -30.37
C ILE A 103 13.78 -9.95 -31.73
N GLU A 104 13.89 -10.69 -32.83
CA GLU A 104 13.85 -10.19 -34.22
C GLU A 104 12.43 -9.85 -34.70
N LYS A 105 11.39 -10.32 -34.00
CA LYS A 105 10.00 -9.98 -34.34
C LYS A 105 9.65 -8.60 -33.82
N ARG A 106 9.25 -7.73 -34.73
CA ARG A 106 8.73 -6.39 -34.39
C ARG A 106 7.46 -6.54 -33.54
N LEU A 107 7.35 -5.69 -32.52
CA LEU A 107 6.19 -5.58 -31.64
C LEU A 107 5.27 -4.48 -32.17
N SER A 108 3.99 -4.81 -32.29
CA SER A 108 2.91 -3.83 -32.51
C SER A 108 2.27 -3.42 -31.18
N ILE A 109 1.85 -2.15 -31.11
CA ILE A 109 0.97 -1.63 -30.06
C ILE A 109 -0.14 -0.78 -30.67
N LYS A 110 -1.39 -1.03 -30.28
CA LYS A 110 -2.53 -0.22 -30.70
C LYS A 110 -2.59 1.08 -29.92
N VAL A 111 -3.02 2.17 -30.54
CA VAL A 111 -3.29 3.45 -29.89
C VAL A 111 -4.75 3.77 -30.12
N VAL A 112 -5.54 3.80 -29.04
CA VAL A 112 -6.97 4.12 -29.12
C VAL A 112 -7.22 5.50 -28.54
N HIS A 113 -8.19 6.22 -29.12
CA HIS A 113 -8.57 7.56 -28.70
C HIS A 113 -9.92 7.51 -27.97
N VAL A 114 -10.03 8.15 -26.80
CA VAL A 114 -11.24 8.05 -25.95
C VAL A 114 -11.70 9.40 -25.38
N ASP A 115 -13.01 9.57 -25.30
CA ASP A 115 -13.70 10.64 -24.59
C ASP A 115 -13.61 10.40 -23.08
N ALA A 116 -12.76 11.18 -22.42
CA ALA A 116 -12.45 11.06 -20.99
C ALA A 116 -13.58 11.56 -20.09
N ASP A 117 -14.46 12.42 -20.61
CA ASP A 117 -15.62 12.97 -19.89
C ASP A 117 -16.81 12.00 -19.96
N ASN A 118 -16.88 11.20 -21.03
CA ASN A 118 -17.93 10.21 -21.30
C ASN A 118 -17.43 8.76 -21.16
N GLN A 119 -16.88 8.43 -19.98
CA GLN A 119 -16.61 7.05 -19.55
C GLN A 119 -15.60 6.25 -20.40
N ASP A 120 -14.63 6.94 -21.03
CA ASP A 120 -13.68 6.35 -21.98
C ASP A 120 -14.36 5.75 -23.23
N LYS A 121 -15.44 6.39 -23.71
CA LYS A 121 -16.08 6.04 -24.99
C LYS A 121 -15.07 6.22 -26.15
N PRO A 122 -14.90 5.24 -27.05
CA PRO A 122 -14.08 5.40 -28.24
C PRO A 122 -14.51 6.57 -29.15
N ILE A 123 -13.51 7.29 -29.65
CA ILE A 123 -13.60 8.40 -30.61
C ILE A 123 -12.42 8.29 -31.60
N GLY A 124 -12.41 9.11 -32.65
CA GLY A 124 -11.29 9.13 -33.60
C GLY A 124 -11.12 7.83 -34.38
N ILE A 125 -9.87 7.45 -34.66
CA ILE A 125 -9.48 6.21 -35.36
C ILE A 125 -8.39 5.52 -34.51
N ASP A 126 -8.37 4.19 -34.46
CA ASP A 126 -7.28 3.44 -33.82
C ASP A 126 -6.02 3.44 -34.71
N ASP A 127 -4.89 3.93 -34.20
CA ASP A 127 -3.57 3.78 -34.86
C ASP A 127 -2.88 2.48 -34.40
N GLU A 128 -1.89 2.01 -35.16
CA GLU A 128 -0.96 0.96 -34.75
C GLU A 128 0.49 1.39 -34.95
N ILE A 129 1.28 1.35 -33.87
CA ILE A 129 2.73 1.62 -33.92
C ILE A 129 3.47 0.28 -33.87
N SER A 130 4.35 0.03 -34.83
CA SER A 130 5.24 -1.14 -34.81
C SER A 130 6.71 -0.75 -34.72
N GLY A 131 7.50 -1.60 -34.08
CA GLY A 131 8.93 -1.36 -33.87
C GLY A 131 9.61 -2.48 -33.08
N ASP A 132 10.87 -2.27 -32.72
CA ASP A 132 11.72 -3.35 -32.20
C ASP A 132 11.70 -3.37 -30.66
N PHE A 133 11.97 -4.51 -30.02
CA PHE A 133 11.90 -4.61 -28.55
C PHE A 133 12.88 -3.66 -27.86
N GLY A 134 12.36 -2.81 -26.97
CA GLY A 134 13.10 -1.74 -26.30
C GLY A 134 13.24 -0.45 -27.11
N GLN A 135 12.77 -0.38 -28.36
CA GLN A 135 12.74 0.86 -29.14
C GLN A 135 11.81 1.89 -28.49
N VAL A 136 12.27 3.14 -28.41
CA VAL A 136 11.39 4.28 -28.07
C VAL A 136 10.80 4.83 -29.36
N VAL A 137 9.48 4.94 -29.39
CA VAL A 137 8.69 5.40 -30.55
C VAL A 137 7.85 6.61 -30.16
N THR A 138 7.71 7.57 -31.07
CA THR A 138 6.76 8.69 -30.92
C THR A 138 5.34 8.16 -31.09
N ILE A 139 4.41 8.63 -30.27
CA ILE A 139 2.99 8.28 -30.37
C ILE A 139 2.30 9.31 -31.28
N PRO A 140 1.51 8.90 -32.28
CA PRO A 140 0.69 9.80 -33.07
C PRO A 140 -0.23 10.67 -32.20
N LYS A 141 -0.49 11.89 -32.64
CA LYS A 141 -1.46 12.80 -32.01
C LYS A 141 -2.55 13.14 -33.02
N GLN A 142 -3.67 12.44 -32.96
CA GLN A 142 -4.83 12.75 -33.78
C GLN A 142 -5.42 14.13 -33.41
N ALA A 143 -5.90 14.87 -34.39
CA ALA A 143 -6.83 15.97 -34.19
C ALA A 143 -8.25 15.41 -34.38
N ILE A 144 -9.14 15.62 -33.41
CA ILE A 144 -10.50 15.07 -33.40
C ILE A 144 -11.47 16.24 -33.26
N GLU A 145 -12.42 16.37 -34.18
CA GLU A 145 -13.36 17.49 -34.24
C GLU A 145 -14.23 17.57 -32.97
N GLY A 146 -14.26 18.73 -32.31
CA GLY A 146 -14.97 18.91 -31.05
C GLY A 146 -14.30 18.28 -29.82
N TYR A 147 -13.00 17.96 -29.89
CA TYR A 147 -12.26 17.31 -28.81
C TYR A 147 -10.82 17.82 -28.66
N THR A 148 -10.46 18.25 -27.44
CA THR A 148 -9.08 18.63 -27.09
C THR A 148 -8.32 17.44 -26.46
N PRO A 149 -7.09 17.12 -26.91
CA PRO A 149 -6.29 16.06 -26.30
C PRO A 149 -5.81 16.42 -24.89
N ASP A 150 -5.95 15.50 -23.94
CA ASP A 150 -5.45 15.63 -22.57
C ASP A 150 -3.93 15.88 -22.56
N SER A 151 -3.51 16.93 -21.85
CA SER A 151 -2.13 17.26 -21.56
C SER A 151 -1.31 16.14 -20.89
N ALA A 152 -1.96 15.19 -20.23
CA ALA A 152 -1.33 14.03 -19.60
C ALA A 152 -1.10 12.84 -20.57
N ASN A 153 -1.50 12.96 -21.84
CA ASN A 153 -1.22 11.95 -22.85
C ASN A 153 0.30 11.77 -23.07
N PRO A 154 0.80 10.53 -23.14
CA PRO A 154 2.21 10.28 -23.44
C PRO A 154 2.55 10.71 -24.88
N MET A 155 3.68 11.38 -25.06
CA MET A 155 4.23 11.72 -26.39
C MET A 155 5.10 10.60 -26.99
N THR A 156 5.64 9.71 -26.15
CA THR A 156 6.48 8.58 -26.56
C THR A 156 6.13 7.31 -25.78
N TYR A 157 6.39 6.17 -26.40
CA TYR A 157 6.25 4.84 -25.82
C TYR A 157 7.54 4.04 -25.98
N LYS A 158 7.75 3.00 -25.15
CA LYS A 158 8.88 2.09 -25.26
C LYS A 158 8.38 0.66 -25.47
N LEU A 159 8.62 0.10 -26.65
CA LEU A 159 8.05 -1.18 -27.06
C LEU A 159 8.54 -2.33 -26.18
N GLY A 160 7.62 -3.22 -25.81
CA GLY A 160 7.84 -4.26 -24.80
C GLY A 160 7.53 -3.85 -23.35
N SER A 161 7.20 -2.57 -23.06
CA SER A 161 6.89 -2.14 -21.67
C SER A 161 5.77 -2.98 -21.05
N LEU A 162 6.01 -3.49 -19.84
CA LEU A 162 5.02 -4.26 -19.10
C LEU A 162 3.96 -3.34 -18.46
N ASN A 163 2.77 -3.90 -18.26
CA ASN A 163 1.67 -3.28 -17.51
C ASN A 163 1.76 -3.62 -16.01
N GLN A 164 0.79 -3.13 -15.23
CA GLN A 164 0.79 -3.25 -13.76
C GLN A 164 0.47 -4.66 -13.23
N ASP A 165 0.06 -5.58 -14.10
CA ASP A 165 -0.08 -7.02 -13.82
C ASP A 165 1.10 -7.84 -14.41
N GLY A 166 2.16 -7.16 -14.87
CA GLY A 166 3.41 -7.77 -15.34
C GLY A 166 3.37 -8.34 -16.76
N GLN A 167 2.40 -8.02 -17.61
CA GLN A 167 2.31 -8.50 -18.99
C GLN A 167 2.71 -7.41 -20.00
N THR A 168 3.32 -7.74 -21.15
CA THR A 168 3.58 -6.73 -22.21
C THR A 168 2.30 -5.98 -22.57
N THR A 169 2.39 -4.65 -22.60
CA THR A 169 1.24 -3.79 -22.92
C THR A 169 1.02 -3.76 -24.43
N THR A 170 -0.18 -4.15 -24.87
CA THR A 170 -0.60 -4.22 -26.28
C THR A 170 -1.46 -3.05 -26.75
N GLN A 171 -1.78 -2.11 -25.84
CA GLN A 171 -2.65 -0.96 -26.12
C GLN A 171 -2.23 0.29 -25.32
N ILE A 172 -2.16 1.43 -25.99
CA ILE A 172 -2.11 2.79 -25.42
C ILE A 172 -3.52 3.38 -25.51
N VAL A 173 -3.93 4.14 -24.49
CA VAL A 173 -5.19 4.90 -24.49
C VAL A 173 -4.84 6.38 -24.40
N LEU A 174 -5.22 7.15 -25.41
CA LEU A 174 -5.10 8.61 -25.43
C LEU A 174 -6.45 9.25 -25.11
N LYS A 175 -6.46 10.13 -24.11
CA LYS A 175 -7.66 10.78 -23.57
C LYS A 175 -7.88 12.13 -24.23
N TYR A 176 -9.14 12.46 -24.51
CA TYR A 176 -9.56 13.76 -25.01
C TYR A 176 -10.75 14.24 -24.18
N HIS A 177 -10.83 15.55 -24.02
CA HIS A 177 -11.95 16.24 -23.38
C HIS A 177 -12.84 16.87 -24.44
N LYS A 178 -14.15 16.75 -24.28
CA LYS A 178 -15.08 17.30 -25.27
C LYS A 178 -15.08 18.83 -25.19
N GLU A 179 -14.99 19.48 -26.34
CA GLU A 179 -15.17 20.93 -26.45
C GLU A 179 -16.62 21.28 -26.12
N ASP A 180 -16.80 22.08 -25.06
CA ASP A 180 -18.13 22.41 -24.55
C ASP A 180 -18.86 23.31 -25.56
N SER A 181 -20.08 22.92 -25.94
CA SER A 181 -20.80 23.53 -27.06
C SER A 181 -21.53 24.82 -26.64
N GLY A 182 -20.85 25.66 -25.88
CA GLY A 182 -21.29 26.99 -25.51
C GLY A 182 -21.30 27.90 -26.74
N ALA A 183 -22.47 28.44 -27.10
CA ALA A 183 -22.62 29.28 -28.27
C ALA A 183 -21.71 30.52 -28.18
N ALA A 184 -20.79 30.66 -29.13
CA ALA A 184 -19.84 31.76 -29.16
C ALA A 184 -20.54 33.07 -29.55
N THR A 185 -20.71 33.98 -28.59
CA THR A 185 -20.95 35.39 -28.89
C THR A 185 -19.68 35.99 -29.50
N PRO A 186 -19.74 36.58 -30.71
CA PRO A 186 -18.54 37.09 -31.38
C PRO A 186 -18.04 38.40 -30.73
N GLY A 187 -16.98 38.29 -29.94
CA GLY A 187 -16.09 39.42 -29.66
C GLY A 187 -15.18 39.68 -30.87
N PRO A 188 -14.85 40.95 -31.19
CA PRO A 188 -14.16 41.28 -32.44
C PRO A 188 -12.71 40.80 -32.47
N ALA A 189 -12.25 40.43 -33.67
CA ALA A 189 -10.88 39.99 -33.91
C ALA A 189 -9.88 41.17 -33.90
N SER A 190 -8.67 40.90 -33.41
CA SER A 190 -7.47 41.63 -33.82
C SER A 190 -6.32 40.64 -34.01
N SER A 191 -5.68 40.70 -35.18
CA SER A 191 -4.60 39.79 -35.58
C SER A 191 -3.28 40.55 -35.70
N SER A 192 -2.19 39.95 -35.21
CA SER A 192 -0.81 40.45 -35.26
C SER A 192 -0.53 41.75 -34.45
N SER A 193 0.69 42.04 -33.98
CA SER A 193 1.98 41.37 -34.20
C SER A 193 2.86 41.31 -32.93
N SER A 194 4.05 40.71 -33.05
CA SER A 194 5.23 40.97 -32.20
C SER A 194 5.62 42.48 -32.19
N ASP A 195 6.47 43.01 -31.30
CA ASP A 195 7.57 42.37 -30.54
C ASP A 195 7.92 43.09 -29.21
N LYS A 196 8.76 42.44 -28.39
CA LYS A 196 9.70 42.95 -27.35
C LYS A 196 9.37 44.17 -26.44
N SER A 197 9.03 43.81 -25.20
CA SER A 197 9.76 44.14 -23.95
C SER A 197 9.87 45.58 -23.37
N SER A 198 9.39 45.68 -22.12
CA SER A 198 10.08 46.18 -20.91
C SER A 198 9.63 47.49 -20.21
N ILE A 199 9.04 47.27 -19.02
CA ILE A 199 9.22 47.99 -17.74
C ILE A 199 8.86 49.49 -17.67
N SER A 200 7.79 49.76 -16.93
CA SER A 200 7.51 50.98 -16.15
C SER A 200 6.66 50.53 -14.93
N ASN A 201 6.59 51.21 -13.78
CA ASN A 201 6.92 52.60 -13.49
C ASN A 201 7.25 52.81 -12.00
N SER A 202 7.95 53.90 -11.65
CA SER A 202 8.08 54.41 -10.27
C SER A 202 7.02 55.49 -9.98
N SER A 203 6.58 55.67 -8.73
CA SER A 203 5.88 56.88 -8.24
C SER A 203 5.73 56.87 -6.70
N SER A 204 5.59 58.05 -6.06
CA SER A 204 5.71 58.21 -4.60
C SER A 204 5.04 59.47 -4.04
N VAL A 205 4.37 59.33 -2.87
CA VAL A 205 3.96 60.38 -1.87
C VAL A 205 3.05 61.51 -2.37
N VAL A 206 2.30 62.30 -1.57
CA VAL A 206 2.28 62.69 -0.13
C VAL A 206 0.95 62.23 0.59
N SER A 207 0.34 62.74 1.70
CA SER A 207 0.28 64.03 2.42
C SER A 207 -0.18 63.94 3.91
N SER A 208 -0.22 65.10 4.58
CA SER A 208 -0.73 65.49 5.92
C SER A 208 -2.26 65.36 6.13
N SER A 209 -2.84 65.30 7.36
CA SER A 209 -2.40 65.38 8.79
C SER A 209 -3.48 64.69 9.72
N SER A 210 -3.68 64.85 11.06
CA SER A 210 -3.19 65.79 12.11
C SER A 210 -3.31 65.26 13.57
N SER A 211 -2.69 66.00 14.51
CA SER A 211 -3.04 66.25 15.93
C SER A 211 -3.52 65.16 16.93
N SER A 212 -2.61 64.80 17.85
CA SER A 212 -2.65 65.02 19.34
C SER A 212 -2.94 63.90 20.39
N THR A 213 -2.15 63.96 21.48
CA THR A 213 -2.27 63.30 22.83
C THR A 213 -2.13 61.76 22.98
N GLY A 214 -1.62 61.26 24.13
CA GLY A 214 -1.48 59.80 24.36
C GLY A 214 -0.85 59.31 25.70
N SER A 215 0.45 59.59 25.96
CA SER A 215 1.22 59.23 27.18
C SER A 215 1.65 57.75 27.44
N SER A 216 2.86 57.60 28.01
CA SER A 216 3.36 56.48 28.88
C SER A 216 3.50 55.04 28.34
N SER A 217 4.53 54.23 28.68
CA SER A 217 5.77 54.50 29.45
C SER A 217 6.84 53.38 29.34
N ALA A 218 8.12 53.78 29.45
CA ALA A 218 9.27 53.06 30.06
C ALA A 218 9.79 51.69 29.53
N LYS A 219 10.97 51.77 28.88
CA LYS A 219 12.16 50.92 29.14
C LYS A 219 13.00 51.62 30.27
N PRO A 220 14.15 51.13 30.83
CA PRO A 220 15.28 50.36 30.24
C PRO A 220 15.29 48.88 30.75
N VAL A 221 16.35 48.07 31.04
CA VAL A 221 17.83 48.20 31.19
C VAL A 221 18.54 46.96 30.55
N ALA A 222 19.78 46.68 30.94
CA ALA A 222 20.77 45.68 30.48
C ALA A 222 21.21 44.75 31.68
N SER A 223 22.25 43.90 31.67
CA SER A 223 23.41 43.70 30.76
C SER A 223 24.07 42.30 30.90
N SER A 224 24.90 41.91 29.91
CA SER A 224 26.09 41.00 29.98
C SER A 224 25.91 39.52 30.43
N SER A 225 26.66 38.51 29.95
CA SER A 225 28.05 38.49 29.43
C SER A 225 28.37 37.36 28.40
N GLN A 226 29.63 37.37 27.94
CA GLN A 226 30.45 36.43 27.11
C GLN A 226 30.37 34.91 27.46
N ALA A 227 30.87 33.93 26.67
CA ALA A 227 31.38 33.83 25.27
C ALA A 227 31.67 32.34 24.91
N GLY A 228 32.18 32.02 23.70
CA GLY A 228 33.19 30.94 23.55
C GLY A 228 32.96 29.77 22.55
N ASN A 229 33.54 29.89 21.35
CA ASN A 229 34.36 28.90 20.61
C ASN A 229 33.86 27.48 20.18
N SER A 230 33.67 27.35 18.86
CA SER A 230 34.29 26.39 17.89
C SER A 230 34.74 24.95 18.25
N SER A 231 34.18 23.98 17.50
CA SER A 231 34.82 22.86 16.74
C SER A 231 35.74 21.79 17.41
N ALA A 232 35.46 20.48 17.16
CA ALA A 232 36.47 19.41 16.87
C ALA A 232 35.86 17.96 16.77
N THR A 233 35.65 17.50 15.53
CA THR A 233 35.91 16.16 14.94
C THR A 233 36.20 14.86 15.77
N THR A 234 35.57 13.75 15.31
CA THR A 234 36.12 12.36 15.12
C THR A 234 36.41 11.47 16.37
N PRO A 235 36.61 10.12 16.25
CA PRO A 235 36.85 9.32 15.02
C PRO A 235 36.03 8.03 14.80
N SER A 236 36.11 7.56 13.55
CA SER A 236 35.81 6.18 13.11
C SER A 236 36.92 5.21 13.53
N ASN A 237 36.70 3.90 13.36
CA ASN A 237 37.81 2.94 13.26
C ASN A 237 37.49 1.89 12.18
N ASP A 238 38.52 1.46 11.45
CA ASP A 238 38.45 0.49 10.35
C ASP A 238 39.62 -0.51 10.49
N SER A 239 39.46 -1.74 9.99
CA SER A 239 40.49 -2.78 9.99
C SER A 239 40.11 -3.91 9.03
N SER A 240 41.04 -4.32 8.18
CA SER A 240 40.78 -5.17 7.02
C SER A 240 41.68 -6.43 6.93
N SER A 241 41.41 -7.25 5.92
CA SER A 241 42.24 -8.37 5.43
C SER A 241 42.14 -9.71 6.19
N GLY A 242 42.34 -10.79 5.43
CA GLY A 242 42.21 -12.18 5.88
C GLY A 242 41.69 -13.11 4.79
N SER A 243 42.54 -13.47 3.81
CA SER A 243 42.21 -14.40 2.73
C SER A 243 42.87 -15.77 2.95
N MET A 244 42.12 -16.86 2.76
CA MET A 244 42.67 -18.20 2.53
C MET A 244 41.74 -19.02 1.61
N THR A 245 42.36 -19.84 0.76
CA THR A 245 41.73 -20.87 -0.09
C THR A 245 41.73 -22.24 0.60
N SER A 246 40.76 -23.09 0.27
CA SER A 246 40.85 -24.54 0.52
C SER A 246 39.90 -25.33 -0.39
N THR A 247 40.20 -26.61 -0.61
CA THR A 247 39.78 -27.40 -1.78
C THR A 247 38.81 -28.53 -1.41
N GLY A 248 37.75 -28.69 -2.23
CA GLY A 248 37.15 -29.97 -2.65
C GLY A 248 36.53 -30.92 -1.62
N SER A 249 35.28 -31.35 -1.87
CA SER A 249 34.98 -32.77 -2.14
C SER A 249 33.52 -33.07 -2.48
N SER A 250 33.40 -33.96 -3.45
CA SER A 250 32.23 -34.62 -4.04
C SER A 250 31.28 -35.32 -3.07
N SER A 251 29.97 -35.26 -3.34
CA SER A 251 29.09 -36.44 -3.45
C SER A 251 27.73 -35.99 -4.03
N THR A 252 27.30 -36.43 -5.21
CA THR A 252 26.78 -37.75 -5.64
C THR A 252 25.26 -37.67 -5.80
N GLN A 253 24.74 -38.18 -6.91
CA GLN A 253 23.33 -38.12 -7.29
C GLN A 253 22.46 -39.02 -6.41
N MET A 254 21.17 -38.67 -6.27
CA MET A 254 20.09 -39.66 -6.24
C MET A 254 18.98 -39.19 -7.18
N THR A 255 18.69 -40.00 -8.19
CA THR A 255 17.55 -39.84 -9.10
C THR A 255 16.28 -40.40 -8.45
N GLY A 256 15.11 -39.85 -8.82
CA GLY A 256 13.84 -40.22 -8.19
C GLY A 256 12.63 -39.67 -8.93
N SER A 257 12.36 -40.18 -10.13
CA SER A 257 11.15 -39.85 -10.90
C SER A 257 9.99 -40.77 -10.50
N SER A 258 8.79 -40.23 -10.27
CA SER A 258 7.53 -40.96 -10.44
C SER A 258 6.31 -40.02 -10.41
N THR A 259 5.69 -39.85 -11.57
CA THR A 259 4.23 -39.80 -11.82
C THR A 259 3.28 -39.39 -10.68
N ALA A 260 2.54 -38.30 -10.92
CA ALA A 260 1.24 -38.09 -10.28
C ALA A 260 0.17 -39.05 -10.82
N PRO A 261 -0.96 -39.18 -10.12
CA PRO A 261 -2.26 -39.26 -10.80
C PRO A 261 -3.15 -38.03 -10.50
N ASN A 262 -4.03 -37.73 -11.46
CA ASN A 262 -4.91 -36.57 -11.47
C ASN A 262 -6.21 -36.82 -10.66
N ALA A 263 -6.78 -35.78 -10.06
CA ALA A 263 -8.04 -35.84 -9.31
C ALA A 263 -8.88 -34.57 -9.54
N SER A 264 -9.67 -34.58 -10.61
CA SER A 264 -10.51 -33.47 -11.05
C SER A 264 -11.59 -33.07 -10.02
N SER A 265 -11.79 -31.76 -9.82
CA SER A 265 -12.96 -31.21 -9.13
C SER A 265 -13.43 -29.96 -9.90
N SER A 266 -14.69 -29.95 -10.32
CA SER A 266 -15.20 -29.01 -11.33
C SER A 266 -15.26 -27.54 -10.89
N THR A 267 -14.87 -26.66 -11.82
CA THR A 267 -15.17 -25.23 -11.77
C THR A 267 -16.63 -25.01 -12.18
N ILE A 268 -17.41 -24.28 -11.38
CA ILE A 268 -18.73 -23.80 -11.80
C ILE A 268 -18.57 -22.38 -12.37
N ASN A 269 -18.83 -22.24 -13.67
CA ASN A 269 -18.95 -20.94 -14.32
C ASN A 269 -20.27 -20.26 -13.95
N THR A 270 -20.26 -18.94 -13.85
CA THR A 270 -21.47 -18.12 -13.93
C THR A 270 -21.12 -16.77 -14.56
N SER A 271 -21.20 -16.71 -15.88
CA SER A 271 -21.45 -15.47 -16.62
C SER A 271 -22.91 -15.04 -16.39
N THR A 272 -23.35 -13.82 -16.70
CA THR A 272 -22.73 -12.73 -17.46
C THR A 272 -23.14 -11.39 -16.84
N GLY A 273 -22.40 -10.31 -17.09
CA GLY A 273 -22.72 -8.98 -16.57
C GLY A 273 -21.64 -7.97 -16.94
N SER A 274 -21.62 -7.58 -18.22
CA SER A 274 -20.69 -6.57 -18.74
C SER A 274 -21.03 -5.20 -18.16
N ASP A 275 -20.03 -4.52 -17.58
CA ASP A 275 -19.90 -3.05 -17.64
C ASP A 275 -18.55 -2.55 -17.11
N ILE A 276 -17.97 -1.62 -17.88
CA ILE A 276 -16.86 -0.70 -17.60
C ILE A 276 -16.05 -0.88 -16.29
N ASN A 277 -14.87 -1.51 -16.39
CA ASN A 277 -13.80 -1.41 -15.38
C ASN A 277 -12.41 -1.26 -16.06
N SER A 278 -12.17 -0.11 -16.70
CA SER A 278 -10.86 0.22 -17.29
C SER A 278 -9.75 0.34 -16.23
N THR A 279 -8.62 -0.33 -16.48
CA THR A 279 -7.26 -0.01 -15.99
C THR A 279 -7.03 0.33 -14.50
N LEU A 280 -7.77 -0.32 -13.59
CA LEU A 280 -7.51 -0.27 -12.15
C LEU A 280 -6.68 -1.49 -11.68
N PRO A 281 -5.48 -1.32 -11.10
CA PRO A 281 -4.64 -2.44 -10.72
C PRO A 281 -5.24 -3.31 -9.61
N LYS A 282 -4.94 -4.60 -9.64
CA LYS A 282 -5.58 -5.68 -8.85
C LYS A 282 -5.52 -5.53 -7.31
N TYR A 283 -4.68 -4.64 -6.77
CA TYR A 283 -4.64 -4.30 -5.34
C TYR A 283 -5.71 -3.28 -4.92
N VAL A 284 -6.35 -2.59 -5.87
CA VAL A 284 -7.31 -1.53 -5.63
C VAL A 284 -8.60 -2.10 -5.04
N ALA A 285 -9.07 -1.49 -3.96
CA ALA A 285 -10.34 -1.84 -3.34
C ALA A 285 -11.49 -1.34 -4.22
N ALA A 286 -12.32 -2.27 -4.71
CA ALA A 286 -13.43 -1.96 -5.60
C ALA A 286 -14.37 -0.86 -5.07
N LYS A 287 -14.99 -0.09 -5.97
CA LYS A 287 -16.07 0.86 -5.67
C LYS A 287 -17.15 0.17 -4.84
N ASN A 288 -17.71 0.88 -3.87
CA ASN A 288 -18.62 0.33 -2.86
C ASN A 288 -18.01 -0.79 -1.99
N THR A 289 -16.71 -0.74 -1.69
CA THR A 289 -16.09 -1.56 -0.62
C THR A 289 -15.55 -0.71 0.52
N ALA A 290 -15.39 -1.32 1.70
CA ALA A 290 -14.83 -0.66 2.87
C ALA A 290 -13.31 -0.88 2.97
N VAL A 291 -12.55 0.19 3.16
CA VAL A 291 -11.09 0.21 3.39
C VAL A 291 -10.74 0.81 4.76
N TYR A 292 -9.54 0.53 5.28
CA TYR A 292 -8.99 1.17 6.49
C TYR A 292 -7.59 1.73 6.24
N SER A 293 -7.15 2.69 7.06
CA SER A 293 -5.75 3.14 7.05
C SER A 293 -4.81 2.23 7.87
N LEU A 294 -3.59 2.03 7.36
CA LEU A 294 -2.48 1.33 8.01
C LEU A 294 -1.57 2.27 8.81
N ASN A 295 -1.41 3.49 8.28
CA ASN A 295 -0.48 4.54 8.71
C ASN A 295 -1.25 5.86 8.90
N ASN A 296 -0.54 6.94 9.23
CA ASN A 296 -1.12 8.28 9.26
C ASN A 296 -1.61 8.68 7.87
N ILE A 297 -2.84 9.19 7.75
CA ILE A 297 -3.37 9.79 6.51
C ILE A 297 -4.22 11.03 6.84
N TYR A 298 -4.45 11.87 5.83
CA TYR A 298 -5.45 12.93 5.87
C TYR A 298 -6.55 12.65 4.85
N LEU A 299 -7.75 13.18 5.09
CA LEU A 299 -8.81 13.30 4.09
C LEU A 299 -8.70 14.70 3.47
N TYR A 300 -8.78 14.81 2.15
CA TYR A 300 -8.60 16.07 1.41
C TYR A 300 -9.85 16.45 0.60
N LYS A 301 -10.01 17.76 0.31
CA LYS A 301 -11.05 18.26 -0.61
C LYS A 301 -10.84 17.80 -2.06
N LYS A 302 -9.58 17.61 -2.50
CA LYS A 302 -9.20 17.21 -3.87
C LYS A 302 -8.15 16.09 -3.89
N ALA A 303 -7.94 15.50 -5.05
CA ALA A 303 -7.02 14.37 -5.27
C ALA A 303 -5.53 14.69 -5.04
N ASP A 304 -5.12 15.95 -5.24
CA ASP A 304 -3.72 16.39 -5.26
C ASP A 304 -3.07 16.57 -3.88
N PHE A 305 -3.88 16.50 -2.82
CA PHE A 305 -3.42 16.52 -1.43
C PHE A 305 -2.72 17.82 -0.97
N ASN A 306 -3.19 18.96 -1.48
CA ASN A 306 -2.78 20.27 -0.97
C ASN A 306 -3.00 20.34 0.56
N SER A 307 -1.99 20.74 1.31
CA SER A 307 -2.03 20.82 2.78
C SER A 307 -3.12 21.76 3.31
N LYS A 308 -3.44 22.82 2.56
CA LYS A 308 -4.53 23.78 2.85
C LYS A 308 -5.93 23.19 2.65
N GLU A 309 -6.04 22.05 1.96
CA GLU A 309 -7.31 21.38 1.64
C GLU A 309 -7.62 20.15 2.53
N ARG A 310 -6.92 20.00 3.66
CA ARG A 310 -7.15 18.91 4.63
C ARG A 310 -8.47 19.10 5.39
N LEU A 311 -9.35 18.10 5.32
CA LEU A 311 -10.66 18.05 5.98
C LEU A 311 -10.64 17.32 7.34
N ALA A 312 -9.67 16.42 7.53
CA ALA A 312 -9.48 15.62 8.75
C ALA A 312 -8.09 14.95 8.76
N ASN A 313 -7.61 14.62 9.96
CA ASN A 313 -6.38 13.88 10.24
C ASN A 313 -6.71 12.52 10.89
N TYR A 314 -6.00 11.47 10.50
CA TYR A 314 -6.24 10.09 10.93
C TYR A 314 -4.91 9.42 11.28
N VAL A 315 -4.51 9.51 12.54
CA VAL A 315 -3.23 8.95 12.99
C VAL A 315 -3.18 7.44 12.83
N LYS A 316 -1.96 6.89 12.75
CA LYS A 316 -1.72 5.44 12.76
C LYS A 316 -2.37 4.82 14.00
N LYS A 317 -3.42 4.00 13.82
CA LYS A 317 -4.11 3.31 14.94
C LYS A 317 -3.70 1.83 15.04
N PRO A 318 -3.73 1.27 16.27
CA PRO A 318 -3.74 -0.18 16.48
C PRO A 318 -4.84 -0.88 15.66
N ARG A 319 -4.60 -2.11 15.23
CA ARG A 319 -5.40 -2.80 14.18
C ARG A 319 -6.92 -2.79 14.41
N ILE A 320 -7.37 -2.97 15.65
CA ILE A 320 -8.79 -2.99 16.04
C ILE A 320 -9.49 -1.63 15.80
N TYR A 321 -8.72 -0.54 15.88
CA TYR A 321 -9.19 0.84 15.87
C TYR A 321 -8.83 1.63 14.61
N ARG A 322 -8.29 0.97 13.57
CA ARG A 322 -7.98 1.62 12.28
C ARG A 322 -9.20 2.31 11.68
N PRO A 323 -9.12 3.60 11.31
CA PRO A 323 -10.26 4.33 10.79
C PRO A 323 -10.68 3.74 9.44
N MET A 324 -11.99 3.68 9.23
CA MET A 324 -12.64 3.05 8.09
C MET A 324 -13.30 4.07 7.17
N PHE A 325 -13.27 3.76 5.88
CA PHE A 325 -13.83 4.55 4.80
C PHE A 325 -14.55 3.63 3.82
N VAL A 326 -15.63 4.08 3.19
CA VAL A 326 -16.24 3.41 2.04
C VAL A 326 -15.75 4.11 0.78
N VAL A 327 -15.22 3.34 -0.17
CA VAL A 327 -14.83 3.83 -1.50
C VAL A 327 -16.10 4.17 -2.28
N THR A 328 -16.31 5.46 -2.53
CA THR A 328 -17.43 6.00 -3.32
C THR A 328 -17.04 6.19 -4.78
N GLY A 329 -15.76 6.42 -5.07
CA GLY A 329 -15.23 6.57 -6.42
C GLY A 329 -13.69 6.50 -6.45
N TYR A 330 -13.13 6.86 -7.60
CA TYR A 330 -11.69 6.95 -7.81
C TYR A 330 -11.35 8.28 -8.47
N SER A 331 -10.10 8.71 -8.30
CA SER A 331 -9.54 9.86 -9.02
C SER A 331 -8.03 9.67 -9.14
N ARG A 332 -7.37 10.43 -10.02
CA ARG A 332 -5.91 10.57 -10.06
C ARG A 332 -5.59 12.01 -9.67
N SER A 333 -4.48 12.22 -8.95
CA SER A 333 -3.86 13.55 -8.88
C SER A 333 -3.27 13.92 -10.24
N MET A 334 -2.98 15.20 -10.48
CA MET A 334 -2.27 15.72 -11.67
C MET A 334 -1.00 14.89 -12.01
N THR A 335 -0.29 14.38 -11.00
CA THR A 335 0.88 13.49 -11.18
C THR A 335 0.51 12.00 -11.41
N GLY A 336 -0.65 11.70 -12.00
CA GLY A 336 -1.15 10.36 -12.35
C GLY A 336 -1.50 9.41 -11.17
N LYS A 337 -1.08 9.72 -9.93
CA LYS A 337 -1.18 8.85 -8.76
C LYS A 337 -2.63 8.64 -8.31
N LEU A 338 -3.06 7.37 -8.25
CA LEU A 338 -4.42 6.97 -7.89
C LEU A 338 -4.83 7.40 -6.46
N ARG A 339 -6.11 7.70 -6.30
CA ARG A 339 -6.82 8.10 -5.09
C ARG A 339 -8.14 7.35 -4.98
N TYR A 340 -8.57 7.06 -3.75
CA TYR A 340 -9.96 6.73 -3.48
C TYR A 340 -10.70 8.05 -3.18
N GLU A 341 -11.81 8.28 -3.86
CA GLU A 341 -12.87 9.13 -3.33
C GLU A 341 -13.65 8.30 -2.30
N VAL A 342 -13.90 8.86 -1.11
CA VAL A 342 -14.43 8.12 0.03
C VAL A 342 -15.43 8.89 0.87
N ARG A 343 -16.23 8.12 1.64
CA ARG A 343 -16.98 8.58 2.81
C ARG A 343 -16.43 7.93 4.09
N ASP A 344 -16.16 8.74 5.12
CA ASP A 344 -15.82 8.28 6.48
C ASP A 344 -17.01 7.52 7.12
N VAL A 345 -16.75 6.33 7.67
CA VAL A 345 -17.74 5.48 8.38
C VAL A 345 -17.35 5.16 9.84
N ASN A 346 -16.59 6.05 10.47
CA ASN A 346 -16.17 5.99 11.87
C ASN A 346 -17.21 6.68 12.77
N HIS A 347 -18.42 6.12 12.83
CA HIS A 347 -19.63 6.64 13.51
C HIS A 347 -19.48 7.03 15.02
N LEU A 348 -18.30 6.86 15.62
CA LEU A 348 -17.99 7.23 17.01
C LEU A 348 -16.88 8.31 17.07
N SER A 349 -16.74 9.12 16.01
CA SER A 349 -15.77 10.20 15.88
C SER A 349 -16.38 11.41 15.14
N SER A 350 -15.84 12.61 15.38
CA SER A 350 -16.29 13.86 14.77
C SER A 350 -15.98 14.02 13.28
N THR A 351 -15.42 12.99 12.64
CA THR A 351 -15.18 12.94 11.19
C THR A 351 -16.18 12.07 10.44
N ALA A 352 -17.06 11.34 11.15
CA ALA A 352 -18.06 10.47 10.56
C ALA A 352 -18.88 11.17 9.46
N GLY A 353 -19.10 10.49 8.33
CA GLY A 353 -19.87 11.01 7.20
C GLY A 353 -19.13 11.99 6.29
N LYS A 354 -17.97 12.55 6.69
CA LYS A 354 -17.16 13.43 5.81
C LYS A 354 -16.80 12.70 4.51
N LYS A 355 -16.97 13.39 3.38
CA LYS A 355 -16.52 12.95 2.05
C LYS A 355 -15.19 13.61 1.68
N GLY A 356 -14.48 13.03 0.73
CA GLY A 356 -13.23 13.59 0.18
C GLY A 356 -12.28 12.49 -0.33
N TYR A 357 -11.02 12.83 -0.50
CA TYR A 357 -10.02 11.94 -1.11
C TYR A 357 -9.00 11.41 -0.10
N ILE A 358 -8.68 10.11 -0.21
CA ILE A 358 -7.57 9.44 0.51
C ILE A 358 -6.69 8.65 -0.47
N THR A 359 -5.50 8.25 0.00
CA THR A 359 -4.51 7.59 -0.87
C THR A 359 -4.96 6.18 -1.25
N ALA A 360 -4.78 5.81 -2.52
CA ALA A 360 -5.02 4.43 -2.96
C ALA A 360 -3.85 3.47 -2.65
N ASN A 361 -2.71 3.99 -2.20
CA ASN A 361 -1.49 3.21 -1.99
C ASN A 361 -1.68 2.11 -0.94
N TRP A 362 -1.37 0.86 -1.33
CA TRP A 362 -1.55 -0.37 -0.55
C TRP A 362 -0.78 -0.42 0.78
N ASN A 363 0.28 0.38 0.93
CA ASN A 363 1.05 0.50 2.18
C ASN A 363 0.40 1.49 3.17
N TYR A 364 -0.58 2.27 2.72
CA TYR A 364 -1.33 3.22 3.54
C TYR A 364 -2.79 2.82 3.75
N VAL A 365 -3.44 2.18 2.76
CA VAL A 365 -4.86 1.82 2.80
C VAL A 365 -5.06 0.39 2.27
N ARG A 366 -5.89 -0.42 2.96
CA ARG A 366 -6.24 -1.80 2.53
C ARG A 366 -7.72 -2.12 2.79
N PRO A 367 -8.32 -3.08 2.05
CA PRO A 367 -9.67 -3.59 2.31
C PRO A 367 -9.88 -4.02 3.76
N VAL A 368 -11.04 -3.66 4.32
CA VAL A 368 -11.46 -4.00 5.70
C VAL A 368 -11.77 -5.48 5.85
N TYR A 369 -12.22 -6.12 4.79
CA TYR A 369 -12.70 -7.49 4.80
C TYR A 369 -11.66 -8.45 4.20
N TYR A 370 -11.62 -9.68 4.68
CA TYR A 370 -10.92 -10.76 3.97
C TYR A 370 -11.75 -11.15 2.73
N ALA A 371 -11.09 -11.28 1.57
CA ALA A 371 -11.74 -11.72 0.33
C ALA A 371 -11.77 -13.25 0.21
N THR A 372 -10.69 -13.92 0.63
CA THR A 372 -10.50 -15.37 0.53
C THR A 372 -10.69 -16.09 1.87
N LYS A 373 -10.90 -17.41 1.82
CA LYS A 373 -10.99 -18.28 2.99
C LYS A 373 -9.64 -18.39 3.70
N HIS A 374 -9.66 -18.38 5.02
CA HIS A 374 -8.55 -18.84 5.86
C HIS A 374 -9.08 -19.92 6.81
N SER A 375 -8.53 -21.12 6.77
CA SER A 375 -9.06 -22.31 7.47
C SER A 375 -9.13 -22.19 9.00
N THR A 376 -8.41 -21.23 9.57
CA THR A 376 -8.50 -20.84 10.99
C THR A 376 -8.32 -19.34 11.13
N ILE A 377 -9.08 -18.73 12.06
CA ILE A 377 -8.95 -17.33 12.46
C ILE A 377 -8.91 -17.21 13.99
N THR A 378 -8.37 -16.11 14.51
CA THR A 378 -8.44 -15.73 15.93
C THR A 378 -9.25 -14.43 16.10
N VAL A 379 -10.14 -14.40 17.08
CA VAL A 379 -10.89 -13.18 17.45
C VAL A 379 -9.97 -12.19 18.15
N ILE A 380 -9.88 -10.95 17.65
CA ILE A 380 -9.06 -9.87 18.23
C ILE A 380 -9.89 -8.72 18.83
N SER A 381 -11.19 -8.66 18.54
CA SER A 381 -12.12 -7.71 19.14
C SER A 381 -12.18 -7.84 20.67
N PRO A 382 -12.00 -6.75 21.46
CA PRO A 382 -12.12 -6.78 22.92
C PRO A 382 -13.54 -7.15 23.39
N ARG A 383 -14.56 -6.76 22.60
CA ARG A 383 -15.98 -7.12 22.82
C ARG A 383 -16.36 -8.49 22.24
N GLY A 384 -15.37 -9.28 21.82
CA GLY A 384 -15.58 -10.53 21.10
C GLY A 384 -16.21 -10.33 19.71
N VAL A 385 -16.62 -11.44 19.10
CA VAL A 385 -17.33 -11.49 17.81
C VAL A 385 -18.58 -12.35 17.95
N ASN A 386 -19.74 -11.79 17.62
CA ASN A 386 -21.00 -12.52 17.58
C ASN A 386 -21.02 -13.52 16.41
N ALA A 387 -21.73 -14.64 16.60
CA ALA A 387 -22.02 -15.63 15.56
C ALA A 387 -23.53 -15.75 15.33
N TYR A 388 -23.91 -16.05 14.09
CA TYR A 388 -25.27 -15.84 13.57
C TYR A 388 -25.77 -16.99 12.70
N ARG A 389 -27.09 -17.15 12.57
CA ARG A 389 -27.70 -18.19 11.70
C ARG A 389 -27.69 -17.83 10.21
N LYS A 390 -27.73 -16.53 9.85
CA LYS A 390 -27.81 -16.05 8.46
C LYS A 390 -26.61 -15.14 8.11
N ALA A 391 -26.23 -15.10 6.82
CA ALA A 391 -25.08 -14.32 6.33
C ALA A 391 -25.24 -12.80 6.52
N ASN A 392 -26.48 -12.30 6.54
CA ASN A 392 -26.80 -10.90 6.86
C ASN A 392 -26.52 -10.49 8.31
N LEU A 393 -26.07 -11.42 9.18
CA LEU A 393 -25.87 -11.24 10.63
C LEU A 393 -27.17 -11.00 11.43
N THR A 394 -28.29 -11.59 10.97
CA THR A 394 -29.49 -11.76 11.80
C THR A 394 -29.45 -13.07 12.59
N ASN A 395 -30.26 -13.17 13.65
CA ASN A 395 -30.40 -14.35 14.51
C ASN A 395 -29.06 -14.78 15.15
N LYS A 396 -28.59 -13.97 16.11
CA LYS A 396 -27.40 -14.25 16.93
C LYS A 396 -27.59 -15.56 17.70
N VAL A 397 -26.54 -16.38 17.77
CA VAL A 397 -26.52 -17.66 18.51
C VAL A 397 -25.36 -17.80 19.49
N ALA A 398 -24.28 -17.02 19.34
CA ALA A 398 -23.15 -17.04 20.27
C ALA A 398 -22.37 -15.71 20.25
N ASN A 399 -21.44 -15.55 21.20
CA ASN A 399 -20.35 -14.59 21.13
C ASN A 399 -19.03 -15.30 21.47
N TYR A 400 -18.07 -15.21 20.57
CA TYR A 400 -16.71 -15.71 20.78
C TYR A 400 -15.85 -14.60 21.38
N ARG A 401 -15.28 -14.86 22.56
CA ARG A 401 -14.46 -13.89 23.30
C ARG A 401 -13.15 -13.60 22.56
N GLN A 402 -12.47 -12.52 22.93
CA GLN A 402 -11.12 -12.23 22.43
C GLN A 402 -10.19 -13.43 22.69
N GLY A 403 -9.35 -13.77 21.71
CA GLY A 403 -8.49 -14.95 21.76
C GLY A 403 -9.15 -16.26 21.32
N SER A 404 -10.46 -16.32 21.11
CA SER A 404 -11.12 -17.53 20.57
C SER A 404 -10.58 -17.85 19.16
N VAL A 405 -10.16 -19.10 18.97
CA VAL A 405 -9.68 -19.65 17.70
C VAL A 405 -10.83 -20.40 17.02
N LEU A 406 -11.20 -20.01 15.79
CA LEU A 406 -12.37 -20.51 15.07
C LEU A 406 -11.96 -21.24 13.79
N ARG A 407 -12.53 -22.44 13.57
CA ARG A 407 -12.34 -23.24 12.34
C ARG A 407 -13.35 -22.82 11.26
N ILE A 408 -12.87 -22.59 10.05
CA ILE A 408 -13.64 -21.99 8.94
C ILE A 408 -13.82 -23.00 7.81
N LYS A 409 -15.06 -23.23 7.36
CA LYS A 409 -15.34 -24.05 6.17
C LYS A 409 -15.41 -23.25 4.87
N GLY A 410 -15.88 -22.01 4.91
CA GLY A 410 -16.02 -21.15 3.73
C GLY A 410 -15.99 -19.65 4.04
N ILE A 411 -16.08 -18.83 3.00
CA ILE A 411 -16.32 -17.38 3.08
C ILE A 411 -17.41 -17.01 2.08
N VAL A 412 -18.28 -16.05 2.40
CA VAL A 412 -19.32 -15.54 1.50
C VAL A 412 -19.32 -14.01 1.47
N LYS A 413 -19.66 -13.43 0.32
CA LYS A 413 -19.92 -11.98 0.17
C LYS A 413 -21.36 -11.67 0.63
N HIS A 414 -21.55 -10.49 1.22
CA HIS A 414 -22.86 -9.93 1.55
C HIS A 414 -22.76 -8.40 1.45
N ASN A 415 -23.30 -7.84 0.37
CA ASN A 415 -23.17 -6.44 -0.01
C ASN A 415 -21.69 -5.99 0.02
N LEU A 416 -21.37 -4.89 0.71
CA LEU A 416 -20.03 -4.26 0.74
C LEU A 416 -19.00 -5.04 1.60
N THR A 417 -19.33 -6.26 2.04
CA THR A 417 -18.71 -6.93 3.18
C THR A 417 -18.64 -8.45 2.99
N THR A 418 -17.81 -9.16 3.75
CA THR A 418 -17.74 -10.64 3.72
C THR A 418 -17.96 -11.28 5.10
N ARG A 419 -18.24 -12.58 5.09
CA ARG A 419 -18.55 -13.42 6.26
C ARG A 419 -17.77 -14.71 6.19
N TYR A 420 -17.14 -15.11 7.30
CA TYR A 420 -16.65 -16.47 7.41
C TYR A 420 -17.78 -17.41 7.85
N VAL A 421 -17.85 -18.56 7.19
CA VAL A 421 -18.74 -19.67 7.55
C VAL A 421 -17.96 -20.63 8.42
N LEU A 422 -18.36 -20.79 9.67
CA LEU A 422 -17.78 -21.75 10.59
C LEU A 422 -18.08 -23.19 10.15
N THR A 423 -17.30 -24.16 10.62
CA THR A 423 -17.59 -25.59 10.39
C THR A 423 -19.03 -25.96 10.78
N THR A 424 -19.54 -25.39 11.87
CA THR A 424 -20.93 -25.50 12.38
C THR A 424 -22.00 -24.79 11.53
N GLY A 425 -21.65 -24.27 10.35
CA GLY A 425 -22.55 -23.56 9.44
C GLY A 425 -22.98 -22.17 9.90
N LYS A 426 -22.53 -21.69 11.06
CA LYS A 426 -22.85 -20.34 11.56
C LYS A 426 -21.94 -19.30 10.92
N TYR A 427 -22.42 -18.06 10.82
CA TYR A 427 -21.70 -16.94 10.18
C TYR A 427 -21.05 -16.04 11.23
N VAL A 428 -19.82 -15.62 10.98
CA VAL A 428 -19.10 -14.57 11.72
C VAL A 428 -18.56 -13.51 10.76
N THR A 429 -18.27 -12.31 11.26
CA THR A 429 -17.67 -11.25 10.44
C THR A 429 -16.26 -11.61 9.98
N ALA A 430 -15.94 -11.32 8.72
CA ALA A 430 -14.59 -11.40 8.17
C ALA A 430 -13.87 -10.04 8.18
N ASN A 431 -14.35 -9.09 9.00
CA ASN A 431 -13.71 -7.79 9.20
C ASN A 431 -12.35 -7.94 9.92
N ARG A 432 -11.28 -7.55 9.24
CA ARG A 432 -9.87 -7.66 9.67
C ARG A 432 -9.57 -6.88 10.95
N LYS A 433 -10.40 -5.92 11.38
CA LYS A 433 -10.28 -5.22 12.67
C LYS A 433 -10.78 -6.07 13.85
N LEU A 434 -11.65 -7.04 13.60
CA LEU A 434 -12.33 -7.85 14.62
C LEU A 434 -11.80 -9.29 14.69
N VAL A 435 -11.29 -9.82 13.56
CA VAL A 435 -10.62 -11.12 13.46
C VAL A 435 -9.27 -11.02 12.73
N ASN A 436 -8.34 -11.94 13.04
CA ASN A 436 -7.07 -12.10 12.34
C ASN A 436 -6.91 -13.54 11.81
N MET A 437 -6.26 -13.70 10.66
CA MET A 437 -5.97 -14.99 10.03
C MET A 437 -4.99 -15.83 10.86
N GLY A 438 -5.20 -17.15 10.94
CA GLY A 438 -4.36 -18.07 11.70
C GLY A 438 -4.60 -18.07 13.22
N ARG A 439 -3.70 -18.72 13.96
CA ARG A 439 -3.73 -18.83 15.43
C ARG A 439 -2.82 -17.78 16.06
N HIS A 440 -3.38 -16.90 16.90
CA HIS A 440 -2.61 -15.84 17.57
C HIS A 440 -2.52 -16.09 19.08
N LYS A 441 -1.31 -16.26 19.60
CA LYS A 441 -1.07 -16.40 21.05
C LYS A 441 -1.56 -15.16 21.80
N GLN A 442 -2.15 -15.37 22.97
CA GLN A 442 -2.70 -14.31 23.83
C GLN A 442 -1.91 -14.25 25.14
N VAL A 443 -1.70 -13.04 25.66
CA VAL A 443 -1.13 -12.86 27.01
C VAL A 443 -2.16 -13.35 28.04
N LYS A 444 -1.82 -14.43 28.75
CA LYS A 444 -2.65 -14.99 29.83
C LYS A 444 -2.29 -14.43 31.21
N PHE A 445 -1.02 -14.12 31.43
CA PHE A 445 -0.51 -13.61 32.70
C PHE A 445 0.61 -12.59 32.50
N ILE A 446 0.72 -11.64 33.43
CA ILE A 446 1.86 -10.74 33.57
C ILE A 446 2.39 -10.80 35.00
N ARG A 447 3.66 -10.41 35.20
CA ARG A 447 4.25 -10.12 36.52
C ARG A 447 4.61 -8.64 36.59
N THR A 448 4.27 -7.97 37.69
CA THR A 448 4.56 -6.54 37.88
C THR A 448 6.04 -6.32 38.21
N LYS A 449 6.72 -5.39 37.52
CA LYS A 449 8.13 -5.00 37.78
C LYS A 449 8.25 -3.94 38.88
N HIS A 450 7.22 -3.09 38.97
CA HIS A 450 7.05 -2.04 39.97
C HIS A 450 5.62 -2.11 40.52
N THR A 451 5.30 -1.32 41.54
CA THR A 451 3.90 -1.09 41.92
C THR A 451 3.18 -0.37 40.78
N ILE A 452 1.99 -0.85 40.39
CA ILE A 452 1.17 -0.28 39.31
C ILE A 452 -0.27 -0.07 39.78
N ASN A 453 -0.98 0.85 39.13
CA ASN A 453 -2.40 1.09 39.40
C ASN A 453 -3.31 0.27 38.47
N ARG A 454 -4.45 -0.17 39.01
CA ARG A 454 -5.62 -0.68 38.26
C ARG A 454 -6.65 0.44 38.15
N TYR A 455 -7.35 0.47 37.01
CA TYR A 455 -8.31 1.52 36.66
C TYR A 455 -9.60 0.93 36.10
N GLY A 456 -10.74 1.56 36.36
CA GLY A 456 -12.05 1.12 35.86
C GLY A 456 -12.27 1.30 34.35
N ASN A 457 -11.33 1.92 33.61
CA ASN A 457 -11.45 2.16 32.17
C ASN A 457 -10.12 2.04 31.41
N VAL A 458 -10.19 1.83 30.09
CA VAL A 458 -9.04 1.65 29.19
C VAL A 458 -8.16 2.91 29.02
N ASN A 459 -8.71 4.10 29.28
CA ASN A 459 -7.94 5.34 29.24
C ASN A 459 -7.06 5.54 30.50
N LEU A 460 -7.25 4.71 31.53
CA LEU A 460 -6.59 4.78 32.83
C LEU A 460 -6.86 6.10 33.58
N THR A 461 -8.08 6.63 33.50
CA THR A 461 -8.45 7.87 34.23
C THR A 461 -9.13 7.62 35.57
N LYS A 462 -9.91 6.54 35.72
CA LYS A 462 -10.60 6.20 36.99
C LYS A 462 -9.80 5.15 37.78
N ARG A 463 -8.82 5.58 38.59
CA ARG A 463 -8.01 4.70 39.47
C ARG A 463 -8.91 3.97 40.48
N ASN A 464 -8.72 2.67 40.68
CA ASN A 464 -9.54 1.88 41.62
C ASN A 464 -8.79 0.81 42.44
N ARG A 465 -7.47 0.62 42.23
CA ARG A 465 -6.61 -0.19 43.12
C ARG A 465 -5.13 0.11 42.87
N SER A 466 -4.29 -0.12 43.89
CA SER A 466 -2.85 -0.34 43.71
C SER A 466 -2.57 -1.84 43.62
N ILE A 467 -1.55 -2.24 42.87
CA ILE A 467 -1.03 -3.62 42.75
C ILE A 467 0.47 -3.54 42.97
N ALA A 468 0.97 -4.19 44.02
CA ALA A 468 2.38 -4.18 44.40
C ALA A 468 3.31 -4.80 43.31
N LYS A 469 4.61 -4.50 43.41
CA LYS A 469 5.69 -5.15 42.68
C LYS A 469 5.68 -6.68 42.86
N ASN A 470 6.23 -7.42 41.89
CA ASN A 470 6.38 -8.87 41.86
C ASN A 470 5.08 -9.70 41.92
N LYS A 471 3.90 -9.08 41.80
CA LYS A 471 2.62 -9.81 41.77
C LYS A 471 2.31 -10.32 40.36
N THR A 472 1.91 -11.58 40.26
CA THR A 472 1.37 -12.17 39.03
C THR A 472 -0.10 -11.81 38.88
N VAL A 473 -0.52 -11.38 37.70
CA VAL A 473 -1.89 -10.93 37.40
C VAL A 473 -2.41 -11.66 36.18
N LYS A 474 -3.58 -12.29 36.30
CA LYS A 474 -4.30 -12.94 35.19
C LYS A 474 -4.90 -11.89 34.26
N VAL A 475 -4.64 -12.05 32.97
CA VAL A 475 -5.13 -11.23 31.87
C VAL A 475 -6.28 -11.96 31.19
N TYR A 476 -7.41 -11.27 31.01
CA TYR A 476 -8.62 -11.79 30.36
C TYR A 476 -8.77 -11.31 28.91
N GLY A 477 -7.92 -10.36 28.49
CA GLY A 477 -7.94 -9.73 27.18
C GLY A 477 -7.11 -8.46 27.16
N TYR A 478 -7.15 -7.74 26.04
CA TYR A 478 -6.46 -6.47 25.84
C TYR A 478 -7.32 -5.49 25.05
N ASP A 479 -7.07 -4.21 25.27
CA ASP A 479 -7.73 -3.11 24.57
C ASP A 479 -6.75 -1.93 24.41
N TYR A 480 -7.16 -0.85 23.74
CA TYR A 480 -6.34 0.33 23.50
C TYR A 480 -7.00 1.62 23.99
N SER A 481 -6.23 2.47 24.67
CA SER A 481 -6.70 3.81 25.06
C SER A 481 -7.07 4.64 23.81
N TYR A 482 -7.93 5.63 23.97
CA TYR A 482 -8.34 6.55 22.89
C TYR A 482 -8.86 5.84 21.63
N GLY A 483 -9.49 4.67 21.77
CA GLY A 483 -9.83 3.79 20.64
C GLY A 483 -10.51 4.50 19.46
N HIS A 484 -11.58 5.26 19.71
CA HIS A 484 -12.37 5.95 18.68
C HIS A 484 -11.91 7.37 18.34
N ASP A 485 -10.89 7.91 19.03
CA ASP A 485 -10.30 9.21 18.76
C ASP A 485 -9.40 9.11 17.50
N VAL A 486 -9.68 9.85 16.43
CA VAL A 486 -8.92 9.75 15.16
C VAL A 486 -7.60 10.52 15.16
N ILE A 487 -7.35 11.38 16.17
CA ILE A 487 -6.12 12.19 16.28
C ILE A 487 -5.14 11.68 17.35
N LYS A 488 -5.55 10.84 18.31
CA LYS A 488 -4.68 10.28 19.36
C LYS A 488 -4.28 8.82 19.10
N HIS A 489 -2.98 8.52 19.19
CA HIS A 489 -2.50 7.14 19.13
C HIS A 489 -2.98 6.33 20.35
N GLY A 490 -3.40 5.07 20.13
CA GLY A 490 -3.91 4.22 21.20
C GLY A 490 -2.84 3.37 21.87
N MET A 491 -2.73 3.43 23.20
CA MET A 491 -1.77 2.61 23.97
C MET A 491 -2.40 1.29 24.40
N LEU A 492 -1.66 0.18 24.28
CA LEU A 492 -2.10 -1.14 24.74
C LEU A 492 -2.34 -1.15 26.26
N ARG A 493 -3.44 -1.79 26.66
CA ARG A 493 -3.84 -2.06 28.05
C ARG A 493 -4.24 -3.53 28.18
N TYR A 494 -3.98 -4.14 29.34
CA TYR A 494 -4.52 -5.46 29.66
C TYR A 494 -5.79 -5.33 30.50
N HIS A 495 -6.80 -6.11 30.15
CA HIS A 495 -8.02 -6.28 30.94
C HIS A 495 -7.79 -7.37 31.99
N VAL A 496 -8.05 -7.04 33.26
CA VAL A 496 -7.77 -7.86 34.45
C VAL A 496 -9.00 -7.84 35.37
N ALA A 497 -8.99 -8.63 36.45
CA ALA A 497 -10.11 -8.65 37.40
C ALA A 497 -10.36 -7.25 37.99
N GLY A 498 -11.55 -6.69 37.73
CA GLY A 498 -11.96 -5.36 38.19
C GLY A 498 -11.36 -4.17 37.44
N GLY A 499 -10.91 -4.33 36.18
CA GLY A 499 -10.61 -3.21 35.29
C GLY A 499 -9.40 -3.43 34.36
N TYR A 500 -8.66 -2.35 34.11
CA TYR A 500 -7.53 -2.29 33.20
C TYR A 500 -6.23 -1.92 33.91
N ILE A 501 -5.11 -2.41 33.39
CA ILE A 501 -3.75 -2.02 33.78
C ILE A 501 -2.92 -1.63 32.55
N THR A 502 -1.79 -0.97 32.79
CA THR A 502 -0.80 -0.69 31.74
C THR A 502 -0.21 -1.98 31.17
N ALA A 503 -0.01 -2.03 29.85
CA ALA A 503 0.77 -3.07 29.17
C ALA A 503 2.22 -2.65 28.88
N ASN A 504 2.65 -1.47 29.37
CA ASN A 504 4.01 -0.96 29.14
C ASN A 504 5.06 -1.86 29.83
N THR A 505 5.97 -2.41 29.02
CA THR A 505 7.02 -3.37 29.43
C THR A 505 8.09 -2.81 30.37
N LYS A 506 8.13 -1.48 30.61
CA LYS A 506 8.87 -0.89 31.74
C LYS A 506 8.27 -1.30 33.09
N TYR A 507 6.95 -1.44 33.17
CA TYR A 507 6.21 -1.68 34.42
C TYR A 507 5.74 -3.14 34.60
N ILE A 508 5.63 -3.91 33.52
CA ILE A 508 5.22 -5.32 33.54
C ILE A 508 6.20 -6.21 32.76
N HIS A 509 6.17 -7.50 33.06
CA HIS A 509 6.80 -8.56 32.27
C HIS A 509 5.70 -9.56 31.86
N VAL A 510 5.63 -9.90 30.58
CA VAL A 510 4.68 -10.89 30.04
C VAL A 510 5.21 -12.29 30.35
N LEU A 511 4.37 -13.13 30.97
CA LEU A 511 4.66 -14.55 31.14
C LEU A 511 4.17 -15.29 29.87
N LYS A 512 5.01 -16.20 29.34
CA LYS A 512 4.79 -16.92 28.08
C LYS A 512 3.83 -18.11 28.24
#